data_AF-A0AAD2CP43-F1
#
_entry.id   AF-A0AAD2CP43-F1
#
_cell.length_a   1.000
_cell.length_b   1.000
_cell.length_c   1.000
_cell.angle_alpha   90.00
_cell.angle_beta   90.00
_cell.angle_gamma   90.00
#
_symmetry.space_group_name_H-M   'P 1'
#
loop_
_entity.id
_entity.type
_entity.pdbx_description
1 polymer ?
#
loop_
_entity_poly.entity_id
_entity_poly.type
_entity_poly.pdbx_seq_one_letter_code
_entity_poly.pdbx_strand_id
1 'polypeptide(L)'
;MKKIVFIISIVATINQRADGFVSPRSSCKSRTSAVGSAGSKSDEKADFVNDFCQGTNEFWKKLVIQPVKDYVQIQPAGTADRDPLSKLTAAPEVPGIPRPVWLTILGSVPTALGWYGYYKFSVEEELFQYELQTEGKVTGCGGYGTLFPFVFGVLIGFPLKLLDIEIGDTIVEAAALWILLGQVNLYRRVNELCSEVEELGEEPLHAWWALLPPPLDVVVGLRQVHFLSEYWRITREEPPEKDVIAQELFPFISAPRFTLKKFFRTPSMWFWFTSDVPDFEFEVLQE
;
A
#
# COMPACT_ATOMS: atom_id res chain seq x y z
N MET A 1 -15.89 3.19 21.78
CA MET A 1 -15.67 4.59 21.32
C MET A 1 -14.42 5.24 21.90
N LYS A 2 -14.21 5.32 23.23
CA LYS A 2 -13.01 5.97 23.81
C LYS A 2 -11.66 5.37 23.35
N LYS A 3 -11.58 4.03 23.21
CA LYS A 3 -10.37 3.34 22.70
C LYS A 3 -10.07 3.61 21.23
N ILE A 4 -11.10 3.62 20.37
CA ILE A 4 -10.95 3.92 18.92
C ILE A 4 -10.52 5.38 18.72
N VAL A 5 -11.09 6.32 19.47
CA VAL A 5 -10.68 7.73 19.45
C VAL A 5 -9.23 7.88 19.93
N PHE A 6 -8.80 7.09 20.92
CA PHE A 6 -7.43 7.09 21.41
C PHE A 6 -6.44 6.53 20.39
N ILE A 7 -6.78 5.44 19.68
CA ILE A 7 -5.93 4.88 18.61
C ILE A 7 -5.84 5.85 17.43
N ILE A 8 -6.96 6.43 16.99
CA ILE A 8 -6.97 7.47 15.96
C ILE A 8 -6.14 8.68 16.40
N SER A 9 -6.22 9.08 17.68
CA SER A 9 -5.43 10.18 18.22
C SER A 9 -3.94 9.85 18.29
N ILE A 10 -3.54 8.62 18.64
CA ILE A 10 -2.14 8.17 18.60
C ILE A 10 -1.61 8.19 17.17
N VAL A 11 -2.35 7.62 16.21
CA VAL A 11 -1.92 7.55 14.81
C VAL A 11 -1.90 8.93 14.17
N ALA A 12 -2.87 9.80 14.46
CA ALA A 12 -2.88 11.19 14.02
C ALA A 12 -1.72 12.00 14.62
N THR A 13 -1.37 11.75 15.89
CA THR A 13 -0.23 12.42 16.56
C THR A 13 1.11 11.95 15.99
N ILE A 14 1.24 10.67 15.62
CA ILE A 14 2.41 10.14 14.92
C ILE A 14 2.52 10.77 13.53
N ASN A 15 1.41 10.94 12.82
CA ASN A 15 1.40 11.52 11.48
C ASN A 15 1.72 13.03 11.48
N GLN A 16 1.13 13.82 12.40
CA GLN A 16 1.46 15.25 12.55
C GLN A 16 2.93 15.50 12.93
N ARG A 17 3.59 14.55 13.60
CA ARG A 17 5.04 14.61 13.86
C ARG A 17 5.89 14.19 12.66
N ALA A 18 5.33 13.42 11.72
CA ALA A 18 6.02 12.95 10.53
C ALA A 18 6.04 14.00 9.40
N ASP A 19 5.07 14.92 9.36
CA ASP A 19 5.07 16.03 8.39
C ASP A 19 6.21 17.05 8.63
N GLY A 20 6.76 17.08 9.85
CA GLY A 20 8.00 17.81 10.18
C GLY A 20 9.29 17.01 9.94
N PHE A 21 9.18 15.80 9.39
CA PHE A 21 10.25 14.80 9.26
C PHE A 21 10.69 14.65 7.80
N VAL A 22 10.84 15.78 7.12
CA VAL A 22 11.32 15.83 5.74
C VAL A 22 12.84 15.87 5.73
N SER A 23 13.45 14.83 5.17
CA SER A 23 14.71 14.97 4.45
C SER A 23 14.41 14.69 2.98
N PRO A 24 14.59 15.66 2.06
CA PRO A 24 14.43 15.40 0.63
C PRO A 24 15.50 14.39 0.19
N ARG A 25 15.11 13.32 -0.51
CA ARG A 25 16.08 12.45 -1.20
C ARG A 25 16.81 13.29 -2.25
N SER A 26 18.14 13.34 -2.13
CA SER A 26 18.99 14.01 -3.12
C SER A 26 18.96 13.21 -4.42
N SER A 27 18.43 13.85 -5.48
CA SER A 27 18.55 13.42 -6.86
C SER A 27 19.99 12.96 -7.16
N CYS A 28 20.14 11.73 -7.64
CA CYS A 28 21.41 11.16 -8.02
C CYS A 28 21.94 11.89 -9.28
N LYS A 29 22.71 12.96 -9.08
CA LYS A 29 23.60 13.53 -10.10
C LYS A 29 25.04 13.17 -9.79
N SER A 30 25.67 12.52 -10.76
CA SER A 30 27.11 12.31 -10.96
C SER A 30 28.03 13.00 -9.93
N ARG A 31 28.66 12.21 -9.06
CA ARG A 31 29.57 12.69 -8.01
C ARG A 31 30.97 12.93 -8.59
N THR A 32 31.32 14.21 -8.78
CA THR A 32 32.70 14.68 -8.58
C THR A 32 32.83 15.07 -7.11
N SER A 33 33.89 14.58 -6.48
CA SER A 33 34.18 14.65 -5.03
C SER A 33 34.20 16.07 -4.45
N ALA A 34 33.55 16.26 -3.29
CA ALA A 34 34.09 17.05 -2.17
C ALA A 34 33.26 16.86 -0.87
N VAL A 35 34.00 16.91 0.23
CA VAL A 35 33.71 16.61 1.64
C VAL A 35 32.68 17.57 2.29
N GLY A 36 31.90 17.06 3.25
CA GLY A 36 31.14 17.90 4.19
C GLY A 36 30.15 17.13 5.07
N SER A 37 30.64 16.57 6.17
CA SER A 37 29.90 15.79 7.19
C SER A 37 28.76 16.59 7.84
N ALA A 38 27.52 16.26 7.47
CA ALA A 38 26.30 16.60 8.21
C ALA A 38 25.27 15.43 8.19
N GLY A 39 25.75 14.18 8.10
CA GLY A 39 24.93 12.97 8.19
C GLY A 39 25.16 12.30 9.53
N SER A 40 24.15 12.24 10.40
CA SER A 40 24.20 11.32 11.55
C SER A 40 22.82 10.91 12.05
N LYS A 41 21.84 11.81 12.18
CA LYS A 41 20.53 11.45 12.75
C LYS A 41 19.50 10.91 11.76
N SER A 42 19.57 11.30 10.49
CA SER A 42 18.67 10.78 9.44
C SER A 42 19.08 9.38 9.02
N ASP A 43 20.40 9.18 8.88
CA ASP A 43 20.98 7.93 8.39
C ASP A 43 20.85 6.82 9.44
N GLU A 44 21.12 7.11 10.71
CA GLU A 44 20.90 6.16 11.82
C GLU A 44 19.45 5.69 11.91
N LYS A 45 18.48 6.58 11.67
CA LYS A 45 17.05 6.21 11.69
C LYS A 45 16.67 5.37 10.48
N ALA A 46 17.17 5.73 9.29
CA ALA A 46 16.94 4.95 8.08
C ALA A 46 17.54 3.54 8.21
N ASP A 47 18.73 3.43 8.81
CA ASP A 47 19.40 2.16 9.07
C ASP A 47 18.61 1.33 10.11
N PHE A 48 18.13 1.96 11.18
CA PHE A 48 17.27 1.27 12.15
C PHE A 48 15.97 0.75 11.52
N VAL A 49 15.28 1.56 10.71
CA VAL A 49 14.05 1.15 10.02
C VAL A 49 14.35 -0.01 9.08
N ASN A 50 15.42 0.09 8.30
CA ASN A 50 15.87 -0.97 7.42
C ASN A 50 16.10 -2.28 8.18
N ASP A 51 16.90 -2.25 9.26
CA ASP A 51 17.23 -3.44 10.04
C ASP A 51 16.00 -4.05 10.72
N PHE A 52 15.11 -3.19 11.24
CA PHE A 52 13.85 -3.61 11.82
C PHE A 52 12.95 -4.29 10.80
N CYS A 53 12.79 -3.69 9.61
CA CYS A 53 11.95 -4.21 8.54
C CYS A 53 12.48 -5.54 7.99
N GLN A 54 13.78 -5.63 7.70
CA GLN A 54 14.41 -6.87 7.24
C GLN A 54 14.34 -7.95 8.32
N GLY A 55 14.66 -7.62 9.57
CA GLY A 55 14.61 -8.55 10.69
C GLY A 55 13.19 -9.07 10.94
N THR A 56 12.20 -8.21 10.84
CA THR A 56 10.77 -8.58 10.96
C THR A 56 10.36 -9.50 9.81
N ASN A 57 10.67 -9.15 8.56
CA ASN A 57 10.33 -9.98 7.40
C ASN A 57 10.95 -11.39 7.52
N GLU A 58 12.24 -11.47 7.84
CA GLU A 58 12.96 -12.73 7.99
C GLU A 58 12.50 -13.55 9.19
N PHE A 59 12.14 -12.91 10.30
CA PHE A 59 11.55 -13.60 11.45
C PHE A 59 10.25 -14.29 11.07
N TRP A 60 9.32 -13.58 10.43
CA TRP A 60 8.01 -14.14 10.06
C TRP A 60 8.12 -15.17 8.95
N LYS A 61 9.02 -14.94 7.98
CA LYS A 61 9.34 -15.91 6.94
C LYS A 61 9.78 -17.25 7.52
N LYS A 62 10.57 -17.28 8.60
CA LYS A 62 11.00 -18.55 9.24
C LYS A 62 9.84 -19.39 9.76
N LEU A 63 8.74 -18.76 10.18
CA LEU A 63 7.54 -19.43 10.71
C LEU A 63 6.65 -20.05 9.63
N VAL A 64 6.90 -19.72 8.35
CA VAL A 64 6.11 -20.24 7.23
C VAL A 64 6.58 -21.64 6.83
N ILE A 65 5.63 -22.53 6.54
CA ILE A 65 5.93 -23.88 6.03
C ILE A 65 6.56 -23.83 4.64
N GLN A 66 7.44 -24.79 4.33
CA GLN A 66 8.18 -24.81 3.08
C GLN A 66 7.31 -24.76 1.81
N PRO A 67 6.19 -25.51 1.70
CA PRO A 67 5.36 -25.46 0.49
C PRO A 67 4.79 -24.06 0.19
N VAL A 68 4.46 -23.29 1.23
CA VAL A 68 3.98 -21.91 1.06
C VAL A 68 5.13 -21.01 0.65
N LYS A 69 6.31 -21.16 1.26
CA LYS A 69 7.52 -20.41 0.87
C LYS A 69 7.87 -20.64 -0.59
N ASP A 70 7.82 -21.89 -1.04
CA ASP A 70 8.13 -22.26 -2.42
C ASP A 70 7.10 -21.66 -3.39
N TYR A 71 5.82 -21.66 -3.02
CA TYR A 71 4.75 -21.06 -3.82
C TYR A 71 4.88 -19.54 -3.93
N VAL A 72 5.22 -18.85 -2.84
CA VAL A 72 5.33 -17.38 -2.82
C VAL A 72 6.75 -16.86 -3.03
N GLN A 73 7.66 -17.73 -3.49
CA GLN A 73 9.04 -17.36 -3.73
C GLN A 73 9.10 -16.32 -4.85
N ILE A 74 9.85 -15.25 -4.60
CA ILE A 74 10.06 -14.18 -5.57
C ILE A 74 10.69 -14.73 -6.85
N GLN A 75 10.06 -14.43 -7.97
CA GLN A 75 10.48 -14.82 -9.31
C GLN A 75 11.01 -13.61 -10.11
N PRO A 76 11.86 -13.84 -11.12
CA PRO A 76 12.20 -12.77 -12.07
C PRO A 76 10.97 -12.34 -12.88
N ALA A 77 10.95 -11.08 -13.30
CA ALA A 77 9.85 -10.57 -14.12
C ALA A 77 9.65 -11.38 -15.43
N GLY A 78 8.39 -11.63 -15.77
CA GLY A 78 8.00 -12.33 -16.99
C GLY A 78 7.90 -13.85 -16.86
N THR A 79 7.90 -14.38 -15.63
CA THR A 79 7.60 -15.81 -15.39
C THR A 79 6.12 -16.12 -15.51
N ALA A 80 5.26 -15.15 -15.19
CA ALA A 80 3.83 -15.22 -15.42
C ALA A 80 3.48 -14.90 -16.88
N ASP A 81 2.64 -15.73 -17.49
CA ASP A 81 2.03 -15.41 -18.77
C ASP A 81 1.14 -14.15 -18.65
N ARG A 82 0.90 -13.51 -19.80
CA ARG A 82 0.13 -12.25 -19.87
C ARG A 82 -1.37 -12.44 -19.63
N ASP A 83 -1.85 -13.67 -19.52
CA ASP A 83 -3.27 -13.93 -19.32
C ASP A 83 -3.73 -13.59 -17.88
N PRO A 84 -5.01 -13.22 -17.70
CA PRO A 84 -5.51 -12.80 -16.40
C PRO A 84 -5.36 -13.84 -15.29
N LEU A 85 -5.52 -15.12 -15.60
CA LEU A 85 -5.49 -16.17 -14.59
C LEU A 85 -4.05 -16.38 -14.10
N SER A 86 -3.09 -16.40 -15.03
CA SER A 86 -1.66 -16.45 -14.70
C SER A 86 -1.26 -15.25 -13.85
N LYS A 87 -1.64 -14.02 -14.21
CA LYS A 87 -1.39 -12.83 -13.37
C LYS A 87 -2.02 -12.94 -11.97
N LEU A 88 -3.20 -13.54 -11.87
CA LEU A 88 -3.95 -13.69 -10.61
C LEU A 88 -3.30 -14.71 -9.65
N THR A 89 -2.74 -15.79 -10.19
CA THR A 89 -2.15 -16.88 -9.39
C THR A 89 -0.63 -16.83 -9.32
N ALA A 90 0.01 -15.97 -10.11
CA ALA A 90 1.46 -15.84 -10.16
C ALA A 90 2.05 -15.52 -8.78
N ALA A 91 3.19 -16.14 -8.52
CA ALA A 91 4.06 -15.77 -7.42
C ALA A 91 4.47 -14.29 -7.54
N PRO A 92 4.90 -13.65 -6.44
CA PRO A 92 5.40 -12.30 -6.51
C PRO A 92 6.65 -12.21 -7.41
N GLU A 93 6.78 -11.15 -8.22
CA GLU A 93 7.90 -10.95 -9.16
C GLU A 93 8.63 -9.63 -8.91
N VAL A 94 9.89 -9.50 -9.37
CA VAL A 94 10.62 -8.22 -9.34
C VAL A 94 11.17 -7.88 -10.73
N PRO A 95 10.88 -6.69 -11.31
CA PRO A 95 9.87 -5.69 -10.90
C PRO A 95 8.46 -6.30 -10.69
N GLY A 96 7.56 -5.70 -9.90
CA GLY A 96 6.26 -6.29 -9.53
C GLY A 96 5.28 -6.54 -10.68
N ILE A 97 4.31 -7.46 -10.52
CA ILE A 97 3.33 -7.77 -11.58
C ILE A 97 2.22 -6.71 -11.61
N PRO A 98 1.88 -6.10 -12.77
CA PRO A 98 0.75 -5.20 -12.89
C PRO A 98 -0.56 -5.97 -12.72
N ARG A 99 -1.25 -5.71 -11.60
CA ARG A 99 -2.53 -6.31 -11.23
C ARG A 99 -3.61 -5.22 -11.21
N PRO A 100 -4.35 -5.02 -12.31
CA PRO A 100 -5.34 -3.95 -12.39
C PRO A 100 -6.49 -4.16 -11.40
N VAL A 101 -7.25 -3.10 -11.14
CA VAL A 101 -8.30 -3.10 -10.10
C VAL A 101 -9.37 -4.14 -10.39
N TRP A 102 -9.78 -4.27 -11.65
CA TRP A 102 -10.77 -5.28 -12.05
C TRP A 102 -10.32 -6.71 -11.72
N LEU A 103 -9.04 -7.03 -11.93
CA LEU A 103 -8.48 -8.35 -11.65
C LEU A 103 -8.43 -8.60 -10.14
N THR A 104 -8.06 -7.56 -9.39
CA THR A 104 -8.04 -7.59 -7.92
C THR A 104 -9.44 -7.82 -7.35
N ILE A 105 -10.46 -7.15 -7.88
CA ILE A 105 -11.87 -7.36 -7.49
C ILE A 105 -12.32 -8.78 -7.85
N LEU A 106 -11.99 -9.25 -9.06
CA LEU A 106 -12.35 -10.58 -9.54
C LEU A 106 -11.79 -11.70 -8.65
N GLY A 107 -10.56 -11.58 -8.16
CA GLY A 107 -10.00 -12.53 -7.19
C GLY A 107 -10.61 -12.38 -5.80
N SER A 108 -10.81 -11.14 -5.36
CA SER A 108 -11.15 -10.84 -3.95
C SER A 108 -12.61 -11.08 -3.61
N VAL A 109 -13.56 -10.69 -4.47
CA VAL A 109 -15.00 -10.80 -4.16
C VAL A 109 -15.47 -12.25 -4.01
N PRO A 110 -15.16 -13.18 -4.94
CA PRO A 110 -15.58 -14.57 -4.83
C PRO A 110 -14.93 -15.32 -3.66
N THR A 111 -13.75 -14.87 -3.22
CA THR A 111 -12.99 -15.49 -2.12
C THR A 111 -13.22 -14.83 -0.76
N ALA A 112 -14.22 -13.95 -0.64
CA ALA A 112 -14.50 -13.18 0.57
C ALA A 112 -13.26 -12.44 1.12
N LEU A 113 -12.53 -11.77 0.23
CA LEU A 113 -11.24 -11.08 0.47
C LEU A 113 -10.06 -11.99 0.80
N GLY A 114 -10.20 -13.31 0.71
CA GLY A 114 -9.08 -14.24 0.89
C GLY A 114 -7.94 -13.98 -0.10
N TRP A 115 -8.27 -13.83 -1.39
CA TRP A 115 -7.30 -13.49 -2.41
C TRP A 115 -6.71 -12.07 -2.23
N TYR A 116 -7.48 -11.13 -1.66
CA TYR A 116 -6.94 -9.81 -1.34
C TYR A 116 -5.78 -9.89 -0.33
N GLY A 117 -5.83 -10.83 0.61
CA GLY A 117 -4.71 -11.13 1.51
C GLY A 117 -3.47 -11.59 0.74
N TYR A 118 -3.65 -12.46 -0.25
CA TYR A 118 -2.55 -12.89 -1.14
C TYR A 118 -1.99 -11.72 -1.96
N TYR A 119 -2.87 -10.91 -2.58
CA TYR A 119 -2.47 -9.69 -3.28
C TYR A 119 -1.65 -8.76 -2.39
N LYS A 120 -2.14 -8.48 -1.17
CA LYS A 120 -1.44 -7.66 -0.16
C LYS A 120 -0.07 -8.20 0.17
N PHE A 121 0.04 -9.51 0.37
CA PHE A 121 1.31 -10.17 0.59
C PHE A 121 2.25 -9.93 -0.60
N SER A 122 1.78 -10.20 -1.82
CA SER A 122 2.59 -10.08 -3.02
C SER A 122 3.10 -8.68 -3.22
N VAL A 123 2.23 -7.65 -3.21
CA VAL A 123 2.68 -6.26 -3.45
C VAL A 123 3.68 -5.76 -2.41
N GLU A 124 3.52 -6.13 -1.14
CA GLU A 124 4.46 -5.75 -0.09
C GLU A 124 5.81 -6.44 -0.25
N GLU A 125 5.83 -7.72 -0.64
CA GLU A 125 7.07 -8.47 -0.88
C GLU A 125 7.77 -8.03 -2.17
N GLU A 126 7.02 -7.76 -3.25
CA GLU A 126 7.57 -7.23 -4.51
C GLU A 126 8.26 -5.88 -4.26
N LEU A 127 7.60 -4.97 -3.53
CA LEU A 127 8.18 -3.68 -3.18
C LEU A 127 9.39 -3.82 -2.24
N PHE A 128 9.32 -4.71 -1.24
CA PHE A 128 10.45 -4.97 -0.34
C PHE A 128 11.68 -5.47 -1.10
N GLN A 129 11.51 -6.43 -2.00
CA GLN A 129 12.63 -6.96 -2.79
C GLN A 129 13.11 -5.97 -3.84
N TYR A 130 12.21 -5.20 -4.45
CA TYR A 130 12.57 -4.13 -5.38
C TYR A 130 13.46 -3.07 -4.69
N GLU A 131 13.03 -2.53 -3.55
CA GLU A 131 13.82 -1.59 -2.74
C GLU A 131 15.18 -2.15 -2.34
N LEU A 132 15.22 -3.43 -1.92
CA LEU A 132 16.47 -4.08 -1.55
C LEU A 132 17.44 -4.20 -2.74
N GLN A 133 16.92 -4.44 -3.95
CA GLN A 133 17.73 -4.57 -5.16
C GLN A 133 18.20 -3.23 -5.73
N THR A 134 17.36 -2.19 -5.66
CA THR A 134 17.64 -0.88 -6.27
C THR A 134 18.32 0.09 -5.32
N GLU A 135 17.92 0.12 -4.06
CA GLU A 135 18.38 1.10 -3.06
C GLU A 135 19.31 0.49 -2.01
N GLY A 136 19.23 -0.83 -1.81
CA GLY A 136 19.95 -1.53 -0.75
C GLY A 136 19.41 -1.27 0.65
N LYS A 137 18.29 -0.54 0.77
CA LYS A 137 17.57 -0.27 2.02
C LYS A 137 16.08 -0.44 1.80
N VAL A 138 15.36 -0.89 2.84
CA VAL A 138 13.91 -1.09 2.79
C VAL A 138 13.19 -0.17 3.76
N THR A 139 11.99 0.27 3.37
CA THR A 139 11.12 1.12 4.20
C THR A 139 9.84 0.42 4.66
N GLY A 140 9.52 -0.74 4.07
CA GLY A 140 8.44 -1.63 4.47
C GLY A 140 8.93 -2.96 5.00
N CYS A 141 8.10 -3.67 5.78
CA CYS A 141 8.45 -4.96 6.39
C CYS A 141 8.24 -6.17 5.45
N GLY A 142 7.95 -5.96 4.15
CA GLY A 142 7.67 -7.03 3.21
C GLY A 142 6.33 -7.75 3.44
N GLY A 143 6.04 -8.73 2.60
CA GLY A 143 4.79 -9.47 2.66
C GLY A 143 4.68 -10.29 3.94
N TYR A 144 5.78 -10.94 4.35
CA TYR A 144 5.80 -11.71 5.59
C TYR A 144 5.71 -10.79 6.80
N GLY A 145 6.55 -9.75 6.86
CA GLY A 145 6.57 -8.86 8.02
C GLY A 145 5.34 -7.98 8.17
N THR A 146 4.60 -7.68 7.10
CA THR A 146 3.36 -6.90 7.22
C THR A 146 2.14 -7.78 7.50
N LEU A 147 1.92 -8.85 6.73
CA LEU A 147 0.67 -9.62 6.81
C LEU A 147 0.66 -10.66 7.95
N PHE A 148 1.78 -11.34 8.21
CA PHE A 148 1.79 -12.45 9.16
C PHE A 148 1.56 -12.01 10.62
N PRO A 149 2.15 -10.90 11.13
CA PRO A 149 1.80 -10.41 12.47
C PRO A 149 0.31 -10.16 12.65
N PHE A 150 -0.34 -9.62 11.62
CA PHE A 150 -1.78 -9.39 11.63
C PHE A 150 -2.55 -10.71 11.71
N VAL A 151 -2.26 -11.65 10.80
CA VAL A 151 -2.93 -12.96 10.77
C VAL A 151 -2.72 -13.72 12.07
N PHE A 152 -1.50 -13.79 12.59
CA PHE A 152 -1.20 -14.43 13.88
C PHE A 152 -1.89 -13.73 15.05
N GLY A 153 -1.89 -12.40 15.07
CA GLY A 153 -2.59 -11.61 16.08
C GLY A 153 -4.09 -11.89 16.08
N VAL A 154 -4.73 -12.00 14.92
CA VAL A 154 -6.15 -12.37 14.83
C VAL A 154 -6.37 -13.83 15.26
N LEU A 155 -5.55 -14.77 14.78
CA LEU A 155 -5.69 -16.21 15.10
C LEU A 155 -5.46 -16.53 16.58
N ILE A 156 -4.62 -15.75 17.28
CA ILE A 156 -4.39 -15.91 18.72
C ILE A 156 -5.40 -15.08 19.51
N GLY A 157 -5.58 -13.81 19.14
CA GLY A 157 -6.40 -12.87 19.89
C GLY A 157 -7.89 -13.19 19.83
N PHE A 158 -8.41 -13.63 18.68
CA PHE A 158 -9.83 -13.91 18.51
C PHE A 158 -10.31 -15.10 19.37
N PRO A 159 -9.63 -16.27 19.39
CA PRO A 159 -9.98 -17.35 20.33
C PRO A 159 -9.85 -16.94 21.80
N LEU A 160 -8.79 -16.21 22.18
CA LEU A 160 -8.63 -15.72 23.55
C LEU A 160 -9.78 -14.79 23.96
N LYS A 161 -10.22 -13.92 23.05
CA LYS A 161 -11.40 -13.08 23.23
C LYS A 161 -12.69 -13.91 23.39
N LEU A 162 -12.87 -14.95 22.58
CA LEU A 162 -14.04 -15.85 22.72
C LEU A 162 -14.07 -16.62 24.05
N LEU A 163 -12.91 -16.79 24.68
CA LEU A 163 -12.76 -17.39 26.01
C LEU A 163 -12.84 -16.35 27.14
N ASP A 164 -13.25 -15.10 26.85
CA ASP A 164 -13.31 -13.97 27.78
C ASP A 164 -11.97 -13.64 28.48
N ILE A 165 -10.84 -13.94 27.84
CA ILE A 165 -9.52 -13.56 28.34
C ILE A 165 -9.20 -12.13 27.87
N GLU A 166 -9.06 -11.18 28.80
CA GLU A 166 -8.89 -9.75 28.53
C GLU A 166 -7.74 -9.41 27.57
N ILE A 167 -6.68 -10.24 27.53
CA ILE A 167 -5.55 -10.03 26.62
C ILE A 167 -5.91 -10.24 25.15
N GLY A 168 -6.97 -11.02 24.86
CA GLY A 168 -7.42 -11.31 23.51
C GLY A 168 -7.81 -10.05 22.74
N ASP A 169 -8.56 -9.15 23.39
CA ASP A 169 -8.93 -7.85 22.81
C ASP A 169 -7.70 -7.01 22.46
N THR A 170 -6.72 -6.95 23.37
CA THR A 170 -5.49 -6.19 23.17
C THR A 170 -4.68 -6.71 21.99
N ILE A 171 -4.61 -8.04 21.82
CA ILE A 171 -3.88 -8.66 20.70
C ILE A 171 -4.58 -8.35 19.37
N VAL A 172 -5.91 -8.45 19.32
CA VAL A 172 -6.69 -8.11 18.10
C VAL A 172 -6.55 -6.62 17.76
N GLU A 173 -6.64 -5.74 18.75
CA GLU A 173 -6.45 -4.29 18.55
C GLU A 173 -5.02 -3.99 18.04
N ALA A 174 -3.99 -4.63 18.60
CA ALA A 174 -2.61 -4.48 18.14
C ALA A 174 -2.40 -4.99 16.71
N ALA A 175 -3.02 -6.12 16.35
CA ALA A 175 -2.99 -6.66 14.99
C ALA A 175 -3.64 -5.68 13.99
N ALA A 176 -4.80 -5.13 14.34
CA ALA A 176 -5.50 -4.13 13.53
C ALA A 176 -4.67 -2.85 13.35
N LEU A 177 -4.02 -2.38 14.43
CA LEU A 177 -3.11 -1.23 14.34
C LEU A 177 -1.90 -1.53 13.44
N TRP A 178 -1.32 -2.73 13.55
CA TRP A 178 -0.18 -3.13 12.74
C TRP A 178 -0.48 -3.09 11.25
N ILE A 179 -1.59 -3.73 10.83
CA ILE A 179 -1.96 -3.75 9.40
C ILE A 179 -2.34 -2.36 8.89
N LEU A 180 -2.91 -1.50 9.75
CA LEU A 180 -3.22 -0.12 9.41
C LEU A 180 -1.95 0.73 9.19
N LEU A 181 -0.95 0.57 10.06
CA LEU A 181 0.35 1.24 9.89
C LEU A 181 1.06 0.75 8.62
N GLY A 182 1.00 -0.55 8.34
CA GLY A 182 1.44 -1.12 7.07
C GLY A 182 0.75 -0.47 5.88
N GLN A 183 -0.57 -0.29 5.95
CA GLN A 183 -1.35 0.34 4.88
C GLN A 183 -0.95 1.80 4.63
N VAL A 184 -0.78 2.59 5.70
CA VAL A 184 -0.34 3.98 5.59
C VAL A 184 1.05 4.04 4.96
N ASN A 185 1.96 3.16 5.37
CA ASN A 185 3.31 3.08 4.82
C ASN A 185 3.30 2.69 3.33
N LEU A 186 2.48 1.71 2.95
CA LEU A 186 2.30 1.30 1.56
C LEU A 186 1.83 2.46 0.69
N TYR A 187 0.86 3.26 1.15
CA TYR A 187 0.37 4.42 0.40
C TYR A 187 1.47 5.47 0.17
N ARG A 188 2.36 5.67 1.13
CA ARG A 188 3.52 6.56 0.99
C ARG A 188 4.51 6.03 -0.04
N ARG A 189 4.85 4.74 0.05
CA ARG A 189 5.77 4.08 -0.89
C ARG A 189 5.25 4.14 -2.33
N VAL A 190 3.95 3.91 -2.52
CA VAL A 190 3.33 4.04 -3.85
C VAL A 190 3.37 5.47 -4.37
N ASN A 191 3.15 6.48 -3.53
CA ASN A 191 3.31 7.88 -3.93
C ASN A 191 4.74 8.20 -4.35
N GLU A 192 5.73 7.73 -3.59
CA GLU A 192 7.14 7.91 -3.90
C GLU A 192 7.47 7.31 -5.27
N LEU A 193 7.04 6.07 -5.54
CA LEU A 193 7.22 5.43 -6.85
C LEU A 193 6.52 6.19 -7.99
N CYS A 194 5.29 6.66 -7.78
CA CYS A 194 4.58 7.44 -8.79
C CYS A 194 5.29 8.76 -9.09
N SER A 195 5.96 9.38 -8.11
CA SER A 195 6.73 10.61 -8.31
C SER A 195 7.99 10.43 -9.15
N GLU A 196 8.46 9.19 -9.32
CA GLU A 196 9.60 8.86 -10.19
C GLU A 196 9.21 8.81 -11.67
N VAL A 197 7.92 8.65 -11.98
CA VAL A 197 7.40 8.47 -13.33
C VAL A 197 6.56 9.67 -13.74
N GLU A 198 7.08 10.46 -14.71
CA GLU A 198 6.42 11.68 -15.17
C GLU A 198 4.98 11.45 -15.67
N GLU A 199 4.70 10.26 -16.26
CA GLU A 199 3.38 9.87 -16.74
C GLU A 199 2.32 9.72 -15.65
N LEU A 200 2.71 9.41 -14.40
CA LEU A 200 1.77 9.16 -13.28
C LEU A 200 1.47 10.41 -12.45
N GLY A 201 2.27 11.47 -12.59
CA GLY A 201 2.07 12.74 -11.92
C GLY A 201 2.33 12.72 -10.40
N GLU A 202 1.93 13.79 -9.71
CA GLU A 202 2.28 14.02 -8.30
C GLU A 202 1.35 13.31 -7.30
N GLU A 203 1.93 12.47 -6.44
CA GLU A 203 1.36 11.84 -5.23
C GLU A 203 -0.16 11.55 -5.29
N PRO A 204 -0.56 10.44 -5.92
CA PRO A 204 -1.97 10.14 -6.16
C PRO A 204 -2.75 9.75 -4.90
N LEU A 205 -2.09 9.32 -3.82
CA LEU A 205 -2.74 8.78 -2.63
C LEU A 205 -2.61 9.74 -1.45
N HIS A 206 -3.71 9.95 -0.73
CA HIS A 206 -3.66 10.59 0.57
C HIS A 206 -3.47 9.52 1.64
N ALA A 207 -2.24 9.29 2.10
CA ALA A 207 -1.91 8.18 3.00
C ALA A 207 -2.80 8.14 4.27
N TRP A 208 -3.16 9.32 4.79
CA TRP A 208 -4.03 9.45 5.96
C TRP A 208 -5.48 9.01 5.73
N TRP A 209 -5.93 8.85 4.47
CA TRP A 209 -7.27 8.31 4.16
C TRP A 209 -7.43 6.86 4.57
N ALA A 210 -6.33 6.13 4.80
CA ALA A 210 -6.38 4.80 5.42
C ALA A 210 -7.08 4.80 6.79
N LEU A 211 -7.10 5.95 7.48
CA LEU A 211 -7.70 6.11 8.80
C LEU A 211 -9.18 6.50 8.75
N LEU A 212 -9.69 6.82 7.57
CA LEU A 212 -11.09 7.22 7.40
C LEU A 212 -12.00 5.99 7.48
N PRO A 213 -13.23 6.15 7.99
CA PRO A 213 -14.18 5.05 7.99
C PRO A 213 -14.57 4.66 6.55
N PRO A 214 -15.02 3.41 6.35
CA PRO A 214 -15.68 3.03 5.12
C PRO A 214 -16.81 4.00 4.74
N PRO A 215 -16.93 4.39 3.47
CA PRO A 215 -16.27 3.82 2.28
C PRO A 215 -14.96 4.49 1.83
N LEU A 216 -14.45 5.50 2.55
CA LEU A 216 -13.33 6.33 2.08
C LEU A 216 -11.97 5.60 2.10
N ASP A 217 -11.77 4.67 3.04
CA ASP A 217 -10.61 3.77 3.08
C ASP A 217 -10.54 2.84 1.86
N VAL A 218 -11.69 2.34 1.41
CA VAL A 218 -11.83 1.51 0.21
C VAL A 218 -11.47 2.32 -1.03
N VAL A 219 -11.94 3.57 -1.12
CA VAL A 219 -11.62 4.49 -2.24
C VAL A 219 -10.11 4.66 -2.39
N VAL A 220 -9.39 4.98 -1.32
CA VAL A 220 -7.92 5.13 -1.40
C VAL A 220 -7.22 3.80 -1.65
N GLY A 221 -7.77 2.68 -1.16
CA GLY A 221 -7.27 1.34 -1.46
C GLY A 221 -7.35 0.99 -2.94
N LEU A 222 -8.49 1.28 -3.60
CA LEU A 222 -8.66 1.06 -5.03
C LEU A 222 -7.72 1.95 -5.87
N ARG A 223 -7.54 3.21 -5.46
CA ARG A 223 -6.54 4.10 -6.08
C ARG A 223 -5.13 3.50 -5.93
N GLN A 224 -4.78 3.00 -4.75
CA GLN A 224 -3.47 2.38 -4.52
C GLN A 224 -3.22 1.19 -5.46
N VAL A 225 -4.22 0.33 -5.64
CA VAL A 225 -4.13 -0.82 -6.57
C VAL A 225 -3.91 -0.33 -7.99
N HIS A 226 -4.68 0.67 -8.44
CA HIS A 226 -4.57 1.23 -9.79
C HIS A 226 -3.19 1.82 -10.07
N PHE A 227 -2.73 2.75 -9.24
CA PHE A 227 -1.46 3.45 -9.47
C PHE A 227 -0.24 2.54 -9.34
N LEU A 228 -0.28 1.56 -8.41
CA LEU A 228 0.78 0.56 -8.33
C LEU A 228 0.80 -0.35 -9.56
N SER A 229 -0.37 -0.73 -10.08
CA SER A 229 -0.47 -1.51 -11.31
C SER A 229 0.09 -0.73 -12.51
N GLU A 230 -0.23 0.55 -12.64
CA GLU A 230 0.30 1.40 -13.72
C GLU A 230 1.81 1.61 -13.61
N TYR A 231 2.34 1.82 -12.40
CA TYR A 231 3.78 1.92 -12.17
C TYR A 231 4.49 0.66 -12.70
N TRP A 232 4.05 -0.53 -12.27
CA TRP A 232 4.65 -1.77 -12.72
C TRP A 232 4.51 -2.02 -14.21
N ARG A 233 3.38 -1.63 -14.81
CA ARG A 233 3.18 -1.71 -16.26
C ARG A 233 4.23 -0.88 -17.00
N ILE A 234 4.48 0.35 -16.55
CA ILE A 234 5.47 1.26 -17.15
C ILE A 234 6.88 0.70 -16.93
N THR A 235 7.22 0.29 -15.70
CA THR A 235 8.54 -0.27 -15.37
C THR A 235 8.87 -1.54 -16.18
N ARG A 236 7.86 -2.33 -16.54
CA ARG A 236 8.02 -3.55 -17.35
C ARG A 236 7.84 -3.34 -18.86
N GLU A 237 7.60 -2.11 -19.30
CA GLU A 237 7.30 -1.78 -20.70
C GLU A 237 6.12 -2.60 -21.27
N GLU A 238 5.13 -2.92 -20.42
CA GLU A 238 3.94 -3.64 -20.82
C GLU A 238 2.95 -2.71 -21.56
N PRO A 239 2.22 -3.22 -22.58
CA PRO A 239 1.26 -2.41 -23.32
C PRO A 239 0.16 -1.89 -22.39
N PRO A 240 -0.41 -0.70 -22.66
CA PRO A 240 -1.52 -0.16 -21.89
C PRO A 240 -2.67 -1.18 -21.79
N GLU A 241 -3.02 -1.58 -20.58
CA GLU A 241 -4.15 -2.46 -20.31
C GLU A 241 -5.30 -1.60 -19.77
N LYS A 242 -6.49 -1.72 -20.39
CA LYS A 242 -7.62 -0.89 -19.99
C LYS A 242 -8.23 -1.39 -18.68
N ASP A 243 -8.06 -0.64 -17.61
CA ASP A 243 -8.75 -0.91 -16.35
C ASP A 243 -10.17 -0.32 -16.39
N VAL A 244 -11.13 -1.13 -16.87
CA VAL A 244 -12.55 -0.75 -17.01
C VAL A 244 -13.14 -0.26 -15.68
N ILE A 245 -12.71 -0.83 -14.55
CA ILE A 245 -13.20 -0.41 -13.24
C ILE A 245 -12.70 0.99 -12.91
N ALA A 246 -11.41 1.24 -13.08
CA ALA A 246 -10.82 2.52 -12.72
C ALA A 246 -11.15 3.65 -13.70
N GLN A 247 -11.30 3.34 -14.99
CA GLN A 247 -11.43 4.35 -16.05
C GLN A 247 -12.89 4.60 -16.47
N GLU A 248 -13.76 3.59 -16.43
CA GLU A 248 -15.14 3.72 -16.89
C GLU A 248 -16.13 3.70 -15.73
N LEU A 249 -16.02 2.72 -14.83
CA LEU A 249 -17.02 2.50 -13.79
C LEU A 249 -16.88 3.47 -12.61
N PHE A 250 -15.65 3.79 -12.22
CA PHE A 250 -15.33 4.66 -11.09
C PHE A 250 -14.15 5.61 -11.42
N PRO A 251 -14.37 6.65 -12.25
CA PRO A 251 -13.30 7.54 -12.76
C PRO A 251 -12.46 8.23 -11.68
N PHE A 252 -13.00 8.38 -10.45
CA PHE A 252 -12.22 8.87 -9.33
C PHE A 252 -11.00 8.00 -9.00
N ILE A 253 -10.95 6.73 -9.43
CA ILE A 253 -9.83 5.83 -9.13
C ILE A 253 -8.58 6.23 -9.92
N SER A 254 -8.72 6.55 -11.21
CA SER A 254 -7.59 6.91 -12.09
C SER A 254 -7.25 8.40 -12.10
N ALA A 255 -8.02 9.24 -11.41
CA ALA A 255 -7.75 10.69 -11.36
C ALA A 255 -6.36 10.98 -10.76
N PRO A 256 -5.50 11.85 -11.34
CA PRO A 256 -4.13 12.05 -10.87
C PRO A 256 -4.02 12.48 -9.40
N ARG A 257 -4.68 13.59 -9.02
CA ARG A 257 -4.75 14.06 -7.63
C ARG A 257 -6.19 14.36 -7.24
N PHE A 258 -6.72 13.51 -6.36
CA PHE A 258 -8.13 13.50 -6.00
C PHE A 258 -8.32 13.74 -4.49
N THR A 259 -8.85 14.91 -4.15
CA THR A 259 -9.04 15.36 -2.76
C THR A 259 -10.44 15.01 -2.25
N LEU A 260 -10.67 15.01 -0.92
CA LEU A 260 -12.01 14.81 -0.36
C LEU A 260 -12.99 15.88 -0.86
N LYS A 261 -12.52 17.12 -1.00
CA LYS A 261 -13.29 18.23 -1.56
C LYS A 261 -13.72 17.94 -2.99
N LYS A 262 -12.84 17.40 -3.84
CA LYS A 262 -13.20 16.96 -5.20
C LYS A 262 -14.14 15.75 -5.18
N PHE A 263 -13.91 14.80 -4.28
CA PHE A 263 -14.84 13.68 -4.10
C PHE A 263 -16.24 14.18 -3.80
N PHE A 264 -16.43 15.00 -2.77
CA PHE A 264 -17.77 15.47 -2.43
C PHE A 264 -18.39 16.44 -3.46
N ARG A 265 -17.59 17.09 -4.31
CA ARG A 265 -18.09 18.06 -5.31
C ARG A 265 -18.40 17.48 -6.66
N THR A 266 -17.76 16.37 -7.02
CA THR A 266 -17.77 15.86 -8.39
C THR A 266 -18.46 14.49 -8.43
N PRO A 267 -19.80 14.44 -8.22
CA PRO A 267 -20.56 13.19 -8.27
C PRO A 267 -20.46 12.51 -9.63
N SER A 268 -20.20 13.26 -10.69
CA SER A 268 -19.88 12.76 -12.04
C SER A 268 -18.70 11.80 -12.09
N MET A 269 -17.80 11.86 -11.10
CA MET A 269 -16.64 10.97 -11.01
C MET A 269 -16.89 9.73 -10.14
N TRP A 270 -18.04 9.63 -9.46
CA TRP A 270 -18.31 8.54 -8.51
C TRP A 270 -18.63 7.23 -9.20
N PHE A 271 -19.56 7.27 -10.14
CA PHE A 271 -20.04 6.10 -10.85
C PHE A 271 -20.28 6.45 -12.32
N TRP A 272 -20.19 5.45 -13.19
CA TRP A 272 -20.55 5.61 -14.61
C TRP A 272 -21.97 6.17 -14.82
N PHE A 273 -22.93 5.82 -13.95
CA PHE A 273 -24.31 6.29 -14.07
C PHE A 273 -24.54 7.68 -13.48
N THR A 274 -23.57 8.25 -12.78
CA THR A 274 -23.63 9.63 -12.27
C THR A 274 -22.90 10.63 -13.17
N SER A 275 -22.38 10.20 -14.33
CA SER A 275 -21.59 11.02 -15.26
C SER A 275 -22.26 12.33 -15.66
N ASP A 276 -23.59 12.34 -15.76
CA ASP A 276 -24.39 13.49 -16.20
C ASP A 276 -24.87 14.37 -15.03
N VAL A 277 -24.51 14.03 -13.79
CA VAL A 277 -24.88 14.81 -12.61
C VAL A 277 -23.94 16.02 -12.52
N PRO A 278 -24.48 17.25 -12.54
CA PRO A 278 -23.66 18.45 -12.43
C PRO A 278 -22.93 18.50 -11.09
N ASP A 279 -21.74 19.08 -11.12
CA ASP A 279 -20.92 19.26 -9.92
C ASP A 279 -21.65 20.12 -8.88
N PHE A 280 -21.46 19.78 -7.61
CA PHE A 280 -22.07 20.53 -6.54
C PHE A 280 -21.29 21.82 -6.26
N GLU A 281 -21.90 22.95 -6.61
CA GLU A 281 -21.40 24.29 -6.30
C GLU A 281 -21.73 24.71 -4.85
N PHE A 282 -21.17 24.02 -3.86
CA PHE A 282 -21.28 24.47 -2.47
C PHE A 282 -20.31 25.64 -2.20
N GLU A 283 -20.82 26.84 -1.91
CA GLU A 283 -20.01 28.03 -1.56
C GLU A 283 -19.04 27.78 -0.40
N VAL A 284 -19.44 26.99 0.60
CA VAL A 284 -18.64 26.63 1.79
C VAL A 284 -17.38 25.81 1.45
N LEU A 285 -17.36 25.16 0.29
CA LEU A 285 -16.22 24.39 -0.18
C LEU A 285 -15.37 25.18 -1.18
N GLN A 286 -15.58 26.47 -1.43
CA GLN A 286 -14.81 27.20 -2.46
C GLN A 286 -13.35 27.49 -2.07
N GLU A 287 -13.02 27.58 -0.78
CA GLU A 287 -11.64 27.77 -0.28
C GLU A 287 -10.93 26.44 0.00
#